data_AF-A0A4V7ICQ2-F1
#
_entry.id   AF-A0A4V7ICQ2-F1
#
_cell.length_a   1.000
_cell.length_b   1.000
_cell.length_c   1.000
_cell.angle_alpha   90.00
_cell.angle_beta   90.00
_cell.angle_gamma   90.00
#
_symmetry.space_group_name_H-M   'P 1'
#
loop_
_entity.id
_entity.type
_entity.pdbx_description
1 polymer ?
#
loop_
_entity_poly.entity_id
_entity_poly.type
_entity_poly.pdbx_seq_one_letter_code
_entity_poly.pdbx_strand_id
1 'polypeptide(L)'
;MANRILPLMLNQNEQEWMVEMESRLVANDIDVMADGIRVGLGIGKIFTPIHRLLPDSDQFIPVLQDYWKYYPAVYLYYHNTVIKPSGFKC
;
A
#
# COMPACT_ATOMS: atom_id res chain seq x y z
N MET A 1 -5.91 -21.30 11.90
CA MET A 1 -6.31 -19.99 12.48
C MET A 1 -6.10 -18.91 11.41
N ALA A 2 -6.94 -18.87 10.38
CA ALA A 2 -6.66 -18.09 9.17
C ALA A 2 -7.88 -17.25 8.76
N ASN A 3 -8.28 -16.30 9.60
CA ASN A 3 -9.19 -15.20 9.24
C ASN A 3 -9.19 -14.12 10.34
N ARG A 4 -8.02 -13.55 10.63
CA ARG A 4 -7.91 -12.42 11.57
C ARG A 4 -7.46 -11.20 10.80
N ILE A 5 -8.22 -10.12 10.93
CA ILE A 5 -7.82 -8.80 10.44
C ILE A 5 -6.79 -8.27 11.43
N LEU A 6 -5.62 -7.86 10.93
CA LEU A 6 -4.59 -7.26 11.77
C LEU A 6 -5.00 -5.81 12.10
N PRO A 7 -4.69 -5.32 13.32
CA PRO A 7 -4.95 -3.94 13.69
C PRO A 7 -4.20 -2.97 12.77
N LEU A 8 -4.67 -1.73 12.72
CA LEU A 8 -4.01 -0.67 11.97
C LEU A 8 -2.68 -0.33 12.66
N MET A 9 -1.58 -0.55 11.94
CA MET A 9 -0.23 -0.21 12.38
C MET A 9 0.07 1.25 12.02
N LEU A 10 0.36 2.07 13.03
CA LEU A 10 0.82 3.45 12.90
C LEU A 10 2.25 3.56 13.45
N ASN A 11 3.06 4.45 12.89
CA ASN A 11 4.41 4.72 13.39
C ASN A 11 4.44 6.12 14.00
N GLN A 12 4.71 6.24 15.30
CA GLN A 12 4.90 7.54 15.95
C GLN A 12 6.25 7.52 16.65
N ASN A 13 7.17 8.40 16.26
CA ASN A 13 8.51 8.50 16.86
C ASN A 13 9.23 7.14 16.89
N GLU A 14 9.23 6.41 15.76
CA GLU A 14 9.84 5.08 15.61
C GLU A 14 9.14 3.96 16.43
N GLN A 15 8.12 4.28 17.21
CA GLN A 15 7.32 3.31 17.94
C GLN A 15 6.10 2.88 17.12
N GLU A 16 5.87 1.57 17.06
CA GLU A 16 4.68 1.00 16.42
C GLU A 16 3.48 1.02 17.37
N TRP A 17 2.37 1.57 16.88
CA TRP A 17 1.08 1.62 17.55
C TRP A 17 0.09 0.72 16.82
N MET A 18 -0.60 -0.13 17.57
CA MET A 18 -1.67 -1.00 17.07
C MET A 18 -3.01 -0.40 17.46
N VAL A 19 -3.78 0.03 16.47
CA VAL A 19 -5.12 0.58 16.67
C VAL A 19 -6.15 -0.39 16.12
N GLU A 20 -7.01 -0.90 17.00
CA GLU A 20 -8.19 -1.66 16.58
C GLU A 20 -9.19 -0.71 15.93
N MET A 21 -9.56 -1.01 14.68
CA MET A 21 -10.50 -0.20 13.90
C MET A 21 -11.64 -1.09 13.43
N GLU A 22 -12.87 -0.61 13.57
CA GLU A 22 -14.02 -1.27 12.94
C GLU A 22 -13.93 -1.08 11.42
N SER A 23 -13.50 -2.13 10.72
CA SER A 23 -13.37 -2.07 9.25
C SER A 23 -14.73 -2.26 8.59
N ARG A 24 -15.12 -1.30 7.74
CA ARG A 24 -16.32 -1.38 6.91
C ARG A 24 -16.10 -2.18 5.62
N LEU A 25 -14.84 -2.31 5.17
CA LEU A 25 -14.47 -2.99 3.93
C LEU A 25 -13.07 -3.58 4.04
N VAL A 26 -12.94 -4.85 3.67
CA VAL A 26 -11.63 -5.51 3.47
C VAL A 26 -11.58 -6.00 2.03
N ALA A 27 -10.66 -5.45 1.25
CA ALA A 27 -10.37 -5.88 -0.11
C ALA A 27 -8.86 -6.08 -0.30
N ASN A 28 -8.49 -7.07 -1.11
CA ASN A 28 -7.10 -7.35 -1.49
C ASN A 28 -6.70 -6.60 -2.78
N ASP A 29 -7.67 -6.01 -3.45
CA ASP A 29 -7.46 -5.29 -4.70
C ASP A 29 -7.42 -3.78 -4.42
N ILE A 30 -6.38 -3.11 -4.91
CA ILE A 30 -6.16 -1.68 -4.66
C ILE A 30 -7.18 -0.83 -5.41
N ASP A 31 -7.65 -1.26 -6.58
CA ASP A 31 -8.66 -0.54 -7.36
C ASP A 31 -10.01 -0.59 -6.64
N VAL A 32 -10.38 -1.76 -6.10
CA VAL A 32 -11.59 -1.91 -5.28
C VAL A 32 -11.51 -1.06 -4.01
N MET A 33 -10.33 -0.99 -3.38
CA MET A 33 -10.13 -0.10 -2.22
C MET A 33 -10.24 1.39 -2.61
N ALA A 34 -9.64 1.80 -3.73
CA ALA A 34 -9.69 3.17 -4.21
C ALA A 34 -11.13 3.59 -4.55
N ASP A 35 -11.90 2.72 -5.20
CA ASP A 35 -13.33 2.96 -5.48
C ASP A 35 -14.15 3.10 -4.20
N GLY A 36 -13.89 2.26 -3.20
CA GLY A 36 -14.51 2.40 -1.88
C GLY A 36 -14.25 3.75 -1.23
N ILE A 37 -13.03 4.28 -1.38
CA ILE A 37 -12.68 5.62 -0.88
C ILE A 37 -13.42 6.71 -1.69
N ARG A 38 -13.46 6.59 -3.02
CA ARG A 38 -14.12 7.56 -3.92
C ARG A 38 -15.60 7.74 -3.61
N VAL A 39 -16.29 6.65 -3.27
CA VAL A 39 -17.72 6.72 -2.90
C VAL A 39 -17.96 7.13 -1.45
N GLY A 40 -16.89 7.45 -0.69
CA GLY A 40 -17.00 7.91 0.68
C GLY A 40 -17.31 6.82 1.70
N LEU A 41 -17.00 5.54 1.40
CA LEU A 41 -17.27 4.42 2.31
C LEU A 41 -16.46 4.54 3.62
N GLY A 42 -15.29 5.18 3.56
CA GLY A 42 -14.45 5.49 4.70
C GLY A 42 -13.03 5.90 4.32
N ILE A 43 -12.14 5.89 5.32
CA ILE A 43 -10.71 6.12 5.15
C ILE A 43 -10.06 4.81 4.72
N GLY A 44 -9.42 4.80 3.56
CA GLY A 44 -8.67 3.66 3.08
C GLY A 44 -7.16 3.84 3.23
N LYS A 45 -6.42 2.75 2.99
CA LYS A 45 -4.96 2.72 3.03
C LYS A 45 -4.43 2.27 1.69
N ILE A 46 -3.67 3.13 1.01
CA ILE A 46 -3.06 2.87 -0.28
C ILE A 46 -1.56 3.15 -0.18
N PHE A 47 -0.73 2.32 -0.81
CA PHE A 47 0.71 2.58 -0.90
C PHE A 47 0.98 3.81 -1.77
N THR A 48 1.83 4.72 -1.29
CA THR A 48 2.13 5.99 -1.97
C THR A 48 2.55 5.82 -3.43
N PRO A 49 3.40 4.85 -3.83
CA PRO A 49 3.73 4.65 -5.23
C PRO A 49 2.51 4.26 -6.09
N ILE A 50 1.57 3.47 -5.54
CA ILE A 50 0.37 3.05 -6.25
C ILE A 50 -0.64 4.20 -6.35
N HIS A 51 -0.81 4.97 -5.28
CA HIS A 51 -1.64 6.19 -5.29
C HIS A 51 -1.21 7.15 -6.41
N ARG A 52 0.09 7.35 -6.63
CA ARG A 52 0.61 8.20 -7.72
C ARG A 52 0.29 7.70 -9.13
N LEU A 53 -0.02 6.42 -9.29
CA LEU A 53 -0.40 5.82 -10.58
C LEU A 53 -1.91 5.94 -10.85
N LEU A 54 -2.71 6.35 -9.85
CA LEU A 54 -4.13 6.57 -10.04
C LEU A 54 -4.36 7.84 -10.88
N PRO A 55 -5.28 7.80 -11.86
CA PRO A 55 -5.53 8.93 -12.77
C PRO A 55 -6.07 10.18 -12.06
N ASP A 56 -6.70 10.01 -10.91
CA ASP A 56 -7.35 11.01 -10.06
C ASP A 56 -6.66 11.12 -8.69
N SER A 57 -5.36 10.85 -8.63
CA SER A 57 -4.57 10.86 -7.40
C SER A 57 -4.68 12.18 -6.60
N ASP A 58 -4.93 13.30 -7.28
CA ASP A 58 -5.12 14.63 -6.71
C ASP A 58 -6.45 14.79 -5.94
N GLN A 59 -7.42 13.91 -6.15
CA GLN A 59 -8.70 13.92 -5.44
C GLN A 59 -8.63 13.24 -4.06
N PHE A 60 -7.53 12.52 -3.77
CA PHE A 60 -7.33 11.85 -2.49
C PHE A 60 -6.68 12.79 -1.48
N ILE A 61 -7.26 12.90 -0.29
CA ILE A 61 -6.74 13.71 0.80
C ILE A 61 -5.86 12.83 1.71
N PRO A 62 -4.55 13.11 1.84
CA PRO A 62 -3.68 12.36 2.73
C PRO A 62 -4.00 12.66 4.20
N VAL A 63 -4.27 11.62 4.98
CA VAL A 63 -4.59 11.72 6.42
C VAL A 63 -3.53 11.02 7.26
N LEU A 64 -3.30 11.51 8.49
CA LEU A 64 -2.37 10.92 9.45
C LEU A 64 -0.93 10.76 8.93
N GLN A 65 -0.44 11.70 8.10
CA GLN A 65 0.87 11.61 7.44
C GLN A 65 2.04 11.41 8.42
N ASP A 66 1.99 12.06 9.58
CA ASP A 66 3.00 11.94 10.64
C ASP A 66 3.08 10.52 11.24
N TYR A 67 2.06 9.70 10.98
CA TYR A 67 1.92 8.35 11.52
C TYR A 67 2.18 7.25 10.48
N TRP A 68 2.54 7.62 9.24
CA TRP A 68 2.71 6.67 8.16
C TRP A 68 3.93 5.78 8.37
N LYS A 69 3.75 4.48 8.12
CA LYS A 69 4.85 3.52 8.14
C LYS A 69 5.65 3.60 6.85
N TYR A 70 6.97 3.71 6.98
CA TYR A 70 7.89 3.54 5.87
C TYR A 70 8.17 2.06 5.64
N TYR A 71 7.90 1.60 4.43
CA TYR A 71 8.23 0.25 4.00
C TYR A 71 9.53 0.29 3.18
N PRO A 72 10.40 -0.73 3.30
CA PRO A 72 11.61 -0.83 2.49
C PRO A 72 11.25 -0.99 1.01
N ALA A 73 12.23 -0.76 0.14
CA ALA A 73 12.08 -0.93 -1.29
C ALA A 73 11.66 -2.36 -1.67
N VAL A 74 10.96 -2.49 -2.81
CA VAL A 74 10.60 -3.79 -3.38
C VAL A 74 11.81 -4.38 -4.10
N TYR A 75 12.09 -5.66 -3.88
CA TYR A 75 13.21 -6.37 -4.50
C TYR A 75 12.73 -7.32 -5.61
N LEU A 76 13.43 -7.32 -6.74
CA LEU A 76 13.21 -8.27 -7.82
C LEU A 76 14.05 -9.53 -7.57
N TYR A 77 13.38 -10.63 -7.28
CA TYR A 77 14.00 -11.95 -7.20
C TYR A 77 13.81 -12.67 -8.53
N TYR A 78 14.92 -13.06 -9.16
CA TYR A 78 14.91 -13.88 -10.35
C TYR A 78 15.82 -15.09 -10.16
N HIS A 79 15.50 -16.18 -10.83
CA HIS A 79 16.34 -17.36 -10.81
C HIS A 79 17.64 -17.10 -11.59
N ASN A 80 18.79 -17.42 -10.99
CA ASN A 80 20.12 -17.12 -11.53
C ASN A 80 20.41 -17.75 -12.92
N THR A 81 19.54 -18.64 -13.41
CA THR A 81 19.68 -19.26 -14.74
C THR A 81 19.06 -18.46 -15.88
N VAL A 82 18.36 -17.35 -15.61
CA VAL A 82 17.71 -16.51 -16.63
C VAL A 82 18.48 -15.20 -16.80
N ILE A 83 19.76 -15.29 -17.13
CA ILE A 83 20.51 -14.16 -17.69
C ILE A 83 20.54 -14.36 -19.21
N LYS A 84 19.56 -13.80 -19.92
CA LYS A 84 19.67 -13.68 -21.38
C LYS A 84 20.63 -12.52 -21.66
N PRO A 85 21.77 -12.74 -22.33
CA PRO A 85 22.68 -11.64 -22.64
C PRO A 85 21.97 -10.69 -23.61
N SER A 86 21.64 -9.49 -23.13
CA SER A 86 21.27 -8.37 -23.97
C SER A 86 22.51 -7.99 -24.78
N GLY A 87 22.51 -8.35 -26.06
CA GLY A 87 23.51 -7.89 -27.02
C GLY A 87 23.47 -6.38 -27.12
N PHE A 88 24.40 -5.72 -26.44
CA PHE A 88 24.82 -4.36 -26.76
C PHE A 88 25.64 -4.44 -28.05
N LYS A 89 25.08 -3.97 -29.17
CA LYS A 89 25.86 -3.62 -30.35
C LYS A 89 26.37 -2.20 -30.15
N CYS A 90 27.68 -2.05 -29.98
CA CYS A 90 28.40 -0.82 -30.32
C CYS A 90 28.50 -0.69 -31.84
#